data_AF-A0A9Q1JGJ8-F1
#
_entry.id   AF-A0A9Q1JGJ8-F1
#
_cell.length_a   1.000
_cell.length_b   1.000
_cell.length_c   1.000
_cell.angle_alpha   90.00
_cell.angle_beta   90.00
_cell.angle_gamma   90.00
#
_symmetry.space_group_name_H-M   'P 1'
#
loop_
_entity.id
_entity.type
_entity.pdbx_description
1 polymer ?
#
loop_
_entity_poly.entity_id
_entity_poly.type
_entity_poly.pdbx_seq_one_letter_code
_entity_poly.pdbx_strand_id
1 'polypeptide(L)'
;MQAIRDSWRVFKCRIKKDHYYKYDNDADRWKHRPNRVPEPHFKEISAKNFENREQQENVHIMGNTIKDSQLPSKRKMFEETRARKEGWTYKQPNGNIFDKIKRMKELESLQESGLDRLDSDIDIDPFDKVIGKKEHHGRLRLCGRGVSSKDLNPNDKRSSPFVAPQLIDAIKSSLTADMQNDLTAHKEKLENNYNAR
;
A
#
# COMPACT_ATOMS: atom_id res chain seq x y z
N MET A 1 13.56 17.16 -27.79
CA MET A 1 12.09 17.25 -27.54
C MET A 1 11.70 17.47 -26.05
N GLN A 2 12.61 17.47 -25.06
CA GLN A 2 12.26 17.76 -23.64
C GLN A 2 11.54 19.12 -23.45
N ALA A 3 11.98 20.16 -24.15
CA ALA A 3 11.51 21.54 -23.94
C ALA A 3 9.98 21.72 -24.09
N ILE A 4 9.36 21.03 -25.06
CA ILE A 4 7.90 21.11 -25.27
C ILE A 4 7.15 20.44 -24.11
N ARG A 5 7.64 19.27 -23.66
CA ARG A 5 7.03 18.52 -22.55
C ARG A 5 7.09 19.31 -21.25
N ASP A 6 8.24 19.92 -20.97
CA ASP A 6 8.44 20.71 -19.75
C ASP A 6 7.61 22.00 -19.78
N SER A 7 7.58 22.69 -20.93
CA SER A 7 6.73 23.87 -21.14
C SER A 7 5.25 23.53 -20.92
N TRP A 8 4.79 22.40 -21.44
CA TRP A 8 3.42 21.93 -21.23
C TRP A 8 3.13 21.61 -19.77
N ARG A 9 4.08 20.99 -19.06
CA ARG A 9 3.95 20.73 -17.61
C ARG A 9 3.81 22.03 -16.83
N VAL A 10 4.69 23.00 -17.06
CA VAL A 10 4.67 24.32 -16.40
C VAL A 10 3.36 25.05 -16.69
N PHE A 11 2.91 25.04 -17.95
CA PHE A 11 1.64 25.64 -18.36
C PHE A 11 0.45 25.06 -17.58
N LYS A 12 0.33 23.72 -17.52
CA LYS A 12 -0.74 23.06 -16.76
C LYS A 12 -0.67 23.37 -15.27
N CYS A 13 0.53 23.42 -14.69
CA CYS A 13 0.71 23.76 -13.27
C CYS A 13 0.20 25.17 -12.96
N ARG A 14 0.53 26.16 -13.81
CA ARG A 14 0.05 27.55 -13.66
C ARG A 14 -1.47 27.63 -13.74
N ILE A 15 -2.07 27.02 -14.78
CA ILE A 15 -3.53 26.98 -14.92
C ILE A 15 -4.21 26.38 -13.68
N LYS A 16 -3.71 25.24 -13.20
CA LYS A 16 -4.27 24.58 -12.00
C LYS A 16 -4.20 25.49 -10.78
N LYS A 17 -3.06 26.15 -10.56
CA LYS A 17 -2.88 27.06 -9.43
C LYS A 17 -3.84 28.25 -9.49
N ASP A 18 -3.91 28.92 -10.64
CA ASP A 18 -4.60 30.21 -10.78
C ASP A 18 -6.12 30.07 -10.93
N HIS A 19 -6.59 28.95 -11.51
CA HIS A 19 -8.00 28.76 -11.85
C HIS A 19 -8.70 27.60 -11.12
N TYR A 20 -7.99 26.54 -10.73
CA TYR A 20 -8.61 25.36 -10.09
C TYR A 20 -8.38 25.29 -8.58
N TYR A 21 -7.19 25.63 -8.09
CA TYR A 21 -6.85 25.57 -6.66
C TYR A 21 -7.15 26.87 -5.92
N LYS A 22 -7.21 27.99 -6.64
CA LYS A 22 -7.49 29.30 -6.07
C LYS A 22 -8.92 29.41 -5.52
N TYR A 23 -9.89 28.85 -6.23
CA TYR A 23 -11.31 28.94 -5.89
C TYR A 23 -11.85 27.60 -5.39
N ASP A 24 -12.69 27.66 -4.37
CA ASP A 24 -13.21 26.47 -3.70
C ASP A 24 -14.48 25.95 -4.40
N ASN A 25 -15.35 26.86 -4.82
CA ASN A 25 -16.59 26.56 -5.52
C ASN A 25 -16.42 26.57 -7.05
N ASP A 26 -17.12 25.67 -7.74
CA ASP A 26 -17.08 25.55 -9.20
C ASP A 26 -17.70 26.76 -9.90
N ALA A 27 -18.70 27.41 -9.27
CA ALA A 27 -19.28 28.65 -9.78
C ALA A 27 -18.23 29.78 -9.89
N ASP A 28 -17.33 29.89 -8.91
CA ASP A 28 -16.29 30.93 -8.93
C ASP A 28 -15.15 30.57 -9.89
N ARG A 29 -14.81 29.27 -10.01
CA ARG A 29 -13.90 28.80 -11.06
C ARG A 29 -14.43 29.13 -12.45
N TRP A 30 -15.75 29.04 -12.64
CA TRP A 30 -16.41 29.36 -13.89
C TRP A 30 -16.32 30.83 -14.24
N LYS A 31 -16.62 31.71 -13.28
CA LYS A 31 -16.47 33.18 -13.45
C LYS A 31 -15.03 33.57 -13.80
N HIS A 32 -14.06 32.83 -13.28
CA HIS A 32 -12.63 33.08 -13.50
C HIS A 32 -12.00 32.06 -14.46
N ARG A 33 -12.73 31.58 -15.47
CA ARG A 33 -12.20 30.66 -16.49
C ARG A 33 -10.99 31.28 -17.22
N PRO A 34 -9.94 30.49 -17.52
CA PRO A 34 -8.85 30.97 -18.36
C PRO A 34 -9.31 31.26 -19.80
N ASN A 35 -9.06 32.47 -20.29
CA ASN A 35 -9.42 32.90 -21.66
C ASN A 35 -8.88 31.97 -22.76
N ARG A 36 -7.73 31.33 -22.51
CA ARG A 36 -7.06 30.42 -23.46
C ARG A 36 -7.72 29.05 -23.60
N VAL A 37 -8.54 28.63 -22.64
CA VAL A 37 -9.18 27.30 -22.64
C VAL A 37 -10.61 27.46 -23.11
N PRO A 38 -11.06 26.85 -24.22
CA PRO A 38 -12.44 26.95 -24.69
C PRO A 38 -13.49 26.54 -23.64
N GLU A 39 -14.66 27.17 -23.69
CA GLU A 39 -15.76 26.96 -22.74
C GLU A 39 -16.23 25.50 -22.65
N PRO A 40 -16.54 24.82 -23.77
CA PRO A 40 -17.00 23.43 -23.69
C PRO A 40 -15.97 22.53 -23.02
N HIS A 41 -14.69 22.78 -23.29
CA HIS A 41 -13.59 21.99 -22.74
C HIS A 41 -13.38 22.26 -21.24
N PHE A 42 -13.52 23.53 -20.82
CA PHE A 42 -13.42 23.87 -19.39
C PHE A 42 -14.55 23.23 -18.59
N LYS A 43 -15.78 23.20 -19.14
CA LYS A 43 -16.95 22.55 -18.51
C LYS A 43 -16.73 21.06 -18.33
N GLU A 44 -16.31 20.39 -19.39
CA GLU A 44 -16.05 18.95 -19.38
C GLU A 44 -14.97 18.58 -18.36
N ILE A 45 -13.87 19.35 -18.30
CA ILE A 45 -12.79 19.12 -17.34
C ILE A 45 -13.27 19.38 -15.90
N SER A 46 -14.08 20.42 -15.66
CA SER A 46 -14.59 20.71 -14.31
C SER A 46 -15.50 19.59 -13.81
N ALA A 47 -16.47 19.16 -14.63
CA ALA A 47 -17.38 18.06 -14.31
C ALA A 47 -16.62 16.76 -14.00
N LYS A 48 -15.70 16.34 -14.88
CA LYS A 48 -14.88 15.15 -14.65
C LYS A 48 -14.02 15.27 -13.39
N ASN A 49 -13.49 16.45 -13.08
CA ASN A 49 -12.71 16.65 -11.85
C ASN A 49 -13.57 16.56 -10.60
N PHE A 50 -14.82 17.04 -10.66
CA PHE A 50 -15.77 16.92 -9.57
C PHE A 50 -16.13 15.44 -9.32
N GLU A 51 -16.54 14.71 -10.36
CA GLU A 51 -16.83 13.27 -10.30
C GLU A 51 -15.64 12.47 -9.75
N ASN A 52 -14.42 12.73 -10.26
CA ASN A 52 -13.21 12.08 -9.78
C ASN A 52 -12.89 12.40 -8.32
N ARG A 53 -13.29 13.56 -7.80
CA ARG A 53 -13.10 13.92 -6.37
C ARG A 53 -14.12 13.21 -5.49
N GLU A 54 -15.37 13.09 -5.94
CA GLU A 54 -16.39 12.35 -5.19
C GLU A 54 -16.06 10.86 -5.09
N GLN A 55 -15.46 10.28 -6.13
CA GLN A 55 -15.00 8.89 -6.11
C GLN A 55 -13.72 8.67 -5.27
N GLN A 56 -13.03 9.74 -4.86
CA GLN A 56 -11.81 9.64 -4.04
C GLN A 56 -12.16 9.45 -2.57
N GLU A 57 -12.15 8.19 -2.13
CA GLU A 57 -12.19 7.86 -0.72
C GLU A 57 -10.80 7.62 -0.13
N ASN A 58 -10.64 7.87 1.18
CA ASN A 58 -9.47 7.48 1.97
C ASN A 58 -8.12 7.95 1.42
N VAL A 59 -8.07 9.16 0.82
CA VAL A 59 -6.87 9.72 0.16
C VAL A 59 -5.65 9.69 1.09
N HIS A 60 -4.59 9.01 0.65
CA HIS A 60 -3.31 8.93 1.34
C HIS A 60 -2.52 10.23 1.18
N ILE A 61 -1.83 10.65 2.24
CA ILE A 61 -0.91 11.80 2.25
C ILE A 61 0.52 11.29 2.09
N MET A 62 1.14 11.63 0.96
CA MET A 62 2.50 11.20 0.65
C MET A 62 3.53 11.83 1.59
N GLY A 63 4.53 11.05 2.01
CA GLY A 63 5.67 11.53 2.78
C GLY A 63 5.54 11.41 4.30
N ASN A 64 4.41 10.91 4.80
CA ASN A 64 4.30 10.51 6.20
C ASN A 64 4.91 9.12 6.38
N THR A 65 5.74 8.96 7.40
CA THR A 65 6.43 7.70 7.72
C THR A 65 6.32 7.43 9.20
N ILE A 66 5.89 6.22 9.57
CA ILE A 66 5.96 5.76 10.96
C ILE A 66 7.43 5.53 11.31
N LYS A 67 7.89 6.17 12.38
CA LYS A 67 9.30 6.14 12.83
C LYS A 67 9.61 4.97 13.76
N ASP A 68 8.60 4.20 14.16
CA ASP A 68 8.75 3.13 15.14
C ASP A 68 9.47 1.91 14.53
N SER A 69 10.35 1.29 15.32
CA SER A 69 11.09 0.09 14.92
C SER A 69 10.23 -1.18 14.90
N GLN A 70 9.07 -1.15 15.56
CA GLN A 70 8.13 -2.25 15.62
C GLN A 70 7.13 -2.15 14.46
N LEU A 71 6.70 -3.31 13.93
CA LEU A 71 5.72 -3.36 12.84
C LEU A 71 4.41 -2.69 13.30
N PRO A 72 4.00 -1.57 12.68
CA PRO A 72 2.81 -0.85 13.12
C PRO A 72 1.53 -1.57 12.71
N SER A 73 0.51 -1.51 13.57
CA SER A 73 -0.86 -1.97 13.26
C SER A 73 -1.42 -1.28 12.01
N LYS A 74 -2.30 -1.97 11.27
CA LYS A 74 -2.96 -1.41 10.08
C LYS A 74 -3.74 -0.13 10.39
N ARG A 75 -4.39 -0.04 11.57
CA ARG A 75 -5.04 1.20 12.01
C ARG A 75 -4.03 2.33 12.15
N LYS A 76 -2.91 2.08 12.84
CA LYS A 76 -1.86 3.08 13.06
C LYS A 76 -1.26 3.55 11.73
N MET A 77 -1.00 2.62 10.82
CA MET A 77 -0.64 2.92 9.42
C MET A 77 -1.69 3.78 8.75
N PHE A 78 -2.97 3.46 8.91
CA PHE A 78 -4.05 4.24 8.32
C PHE A 78 -4.07 5.67 8.84
N GLU A 79 -4.13 5.85 10.15
CA GLU A 79 -4.16 7.16 10.80
C GLU A 79 -2.95 8.01 10.39
N GLU A 80 -1.74 7.47 10.48
CA GLU A 80 -0.51 8.23 10.18
C GLU A 80 -0.42 8.66 8.72
N THR A 81 -0.72 7.75 7.80
CA THR A 81 -0.66 8.05 6.36
C THR A 81 -1.76 9.00 5.89
N ARG A 82 -2.76 9.26 6.72
CA ARG A 82 -3.88 10.17 6.45
C ARG A 82 -3.87 11.40 7.37
N ALA A 83 -2.92 11.46 8.30
CA ALA A 83 -2.66 12.62 9.13
C ALA A 83 -2.08 13.77 8.29
N ARG A 84 -2.58 14.98 8.51
CA ARG A 84 -2.04 16.17 7.88
C ARG A 84 -0.83 16.67 8.66
N LYS A 85 0.09 17.34 7.96
CA LYS A 85 1.17 18.09 8.61
C LYS A 85 0.54 19.15 9.53
N GLU A 86 1.17 19.38 10.67
CA GLU A 86 0.73 20.39 11.63
C GLU A 86 0.54 21.75 10.93
N GLY A 87 -0.58 22.42 11.22
CA GLY A 87 -0.97 23.68 10.59
C GLY A 87 -1.61 23.57 9.19
N TRP A 88 -1.73 22.37 8.62
CA TRP A 88 -2.39 22.16 7.33
C TRP A 88 -3.79 21.57 7.50
N THR A 89 -4.81 22.35 7.19
CA THR A 89 -6.21 21.88 7.13
C THR A 89 -6.66 21.70 5.69
N TYR A 90 -7.63 20.81 5.47
CA TYR A 90 -8.31 20.75 4.18
C TYR A 90 -9.23 21.97 4.05
N LYS A 91 -9.33 22.51 2.83
CA LYS A 91 -10.31 23.55 2.52
C LYS A 91 -11.76 23.08 2.66
N GLN A 92 -11.99 21.78 2.57
CA GLN A 92 -13.27 21.12 2.79
C GLN A 92 -13.05 19.93 3.72
N PRO A 93 -13.96 19.66 4.67
CA PRO A 93 -13.83 18.50 5.52
C PRO A 93 -13.82 17.23 4.65
N ASN A 94 -12.77 16.43 4.79
CA ASN A 94 -12.71 15.11 4.18
C ASN A 94 -13.70 14.20 4.92
N GLY A 95 -14.95 14.22 4.45
CA GLY A 95 -16.14 13.83 5.23
C GLY A 95 -16.09 12.48 5.91
N ASN A 96 -15.31 11.51 5.43
CA ASN A 96 -15.41 10.14 5.94
C ASN A 96 -14.14 9.61 6.63
N ILE A 97 -13.01 10.34 6.60
CA ILE A 97 -11.74 9.79 7.13
C ILE A 97 -11.72 9.84 8.67
N PHE A 98 -12.11 10.97 9.26
CA PHE A 98 -12.14 11.13 10.71
C PHE A 98 -13.12 10.15 11.36
N ASP A 99 -14.30 9.98 10.76
CA ASP A 99 -15.31 9.01 11.23
C ASP A 99 -14.79 7.57 11.16
N LYS A 100 -14.09 7.21 10.08
CA LYS A 100 -13.45 5.90 9.95
C LYS A 100 -12.36 5.68 11.01
N ILE A 101 -11.50 6.68 11.26
CA ILE A 101 -10.48 6.61 12.32
C ILE A 101 -11.14 6.46 13.70
N LYS A 102 -12.19 7.24 13.97
CA LYS A 102 -12.94 7.16 15.23
C LYS A 102 -13.54 5.77 15.43
N ARG A 103 -14.21 5.22 14.41
CA ARG A 103 -14.79 3.86 14.44
C ARG A 103 -13.73 2.77 14.65
N MET A 104 -12.56 2.89 14.04
CA MET A 104 -11.45 1.94 14.28
C MET A 104 -10.97 1.98 15.73
N LYS A 105 -10.86 3.18 16.34
CA LYS A 105 -10.46 3.33 17.76
C LYS A 105 -11.50 2.73 18.70
N GLU A 106 -12.79 2.95 18.43
CA GLU A 106 -13.89 2.37 19.20
C GLU A 106 -13.84 0.84 19.17
N LEU A 107 -13.66 0.24 17.98
CA LEU A 107 -13.54 -1.21 17.83
C LEU A 107 -12.31 -1.79 18.55
N GLU A 108 -11.15 -1.13 18.49
CA GLU A 108 -9.97 -1.55 19.27
C GLU A 108 -10.25 -1.53 20.78
N SER A 109 -10.89 -0.46 21.28
CA SER A 109 -11.22 -0.35 22.71
C SER A 109 -12.21 -1.44 23.19
N LEU A 110 -13.13 -1.86 22.31
CA LEU A 110 -14.05 -2.96 22.59
C LEU A 110 -13.33 -4.31 22.62
N GLN A 111 -12.39 -4.54 21.71
CA GLN A 111 -11.55 -5.75 21.71
C GLN A 111 -10.68 -5.84 22.96
N GLU A 112 -10.05 -4.73 23.38
CA GLU A 112 -9.22 -4.67 24.59
C GLU A 112 -10.02 -4.91 25.88
N SER A 113 -11.27 -4.47 25.94
CA SER A 113 -12.14 -4.66 27.13
C SER A 113 -12.72 -6.07 27.27
N GLY A 114 -12.52 -6.95 26.28
CA GLY A 114 -12.80 -8.39 26.38
C GLY A 114 -14.29 -8.78 26.42
N LEU A 115 -15.20 -7.88 26.05
CA LEU A 115 -16.65 -8.07 26.20
C LEU A 115 -17.29 -8.98 25.11
N ASP A 116 -16.61 -9.21 23.98
CA ASP A 116 -17.16 -9.93 22.81
C ASP A 116 -16.60 -11.36 22.62
N ARG A 117 -16.42 -12.15 23.68
CA ARG A 117 -15.85 -13.52 23.59
C ARG A 117 -16.75 -14.60 22.93
N LEU A 118 -17.89 -14.25 22.35
CA LEU A 118 -18.89 -15.25 21.91
C LEU A 118 -19.13 -15.41 20.40
N ASP A 119 -18.55 -14.58 19.52
CA ASP A 119 -18.84 -14.67 18.07
C ASP A 119 -17.58 -14.90 17.23
N SER A 120 -17.66 -15.72 16.17
CA SER A 120 -16.51 -16.16 15.35
C SER A 120 -15.77 -15.06 14.55
N ASP A 121 -16.17 -13.80 14.70
CA ASP A 121 -15.60 -12.60 14.06
C ASP A 121 -14.47 -11.91 14.88
N ILE A 122 -14.05 -12.51 16.00
CA ILE A 122 -13.16 -11.89 17.02
C ILE A 122 -11.75 -11.52 16.52
N ASP A 123 -11.22 -12.15 15.46
CA ASP A 123 -9.86 -11.89 14.96
C ASP A 123 -9.80 -10.94 13.75
N ILE A 124 -10.91 -10.26 13.45
CA ILE A 124 -10.93 -9.30 12.35
C ILE A 124 -10.34 -7.97 12.83
N ASP A 125 -9.22 -7.58 12.22
CA ASP A 125 -8.57 -6.29 12.42
C ASP A 125 -9.61 -5.15 12.29
N PRO A 126 -9.73 -4.24 13.27
CA PRO A 126 -10.62 -3.07 13.23
C PRO A 126 -10.53 -2.27 11.93
N PHE A 127 -9.33 -2.19 11.35
CA PHE A 127 -9.12 -1.62 10.02
C PHE A 127 -9.89 -2.38 8.94
N ASP A 128 -9.76 -3.71 8.91
CA ASP A 128 -10.42 -4.57 7.91
C ASP A 128 -11.95 -4.54 8.07
N LYS A 129 -12.46 -4.37 9.30
CA LYS A 129 -13.90 -4.22 9.59
C LYS A 129 -14.47 -2.88 9.10
N VAL A 130 -13.71 -1.79 9.20
CA VAL A 130 -14.16 -0.43 8.82
C VAL A 130 -13.96 -0.14 7.33
N ILE A 131 -12.84 -0.57 6.76
CA ILE A 131 -12.52 -0.35 5.34
C ILE A 131 -13.10 -1.46 4.45
N GLY A 132 -13.35 -2.63 5.03
CA GLY A 132 -13.65 -3.85 4.31
C GLY A 132 -12.39 -4.50 3.78
N LYS A 133 -12.39 -5.84 3.70
CA LYS A 133 -11.45 -6.59 2.86
C LYS A 133 -11.84 -6.38 1.40
N LYS A 134 -11.62 -5.17 0.86
CA LYS A 134 -11.76 -4.95 -0.58
C LYS A 134 -10.60 -5.69 -1.25
N GLU A 135 -10.86 -6.92 -1.69
CA GLU A 135 -10.05 -7.54 -2.73
C GLU A 135 -10.09 -6.57 -3.91
N HIS A 136 -8.96 -5.92 -4.21
CA HIS A 136 -8.89 -5.13 -5.42
C HIS A 136 -8.82 -6.10 -6.60
N HIS A 137 -9.96 -6.38 -7.24
CA HIS A 137 -10.12 -7.32 -8.37
C HIS A 137 -9.27 -7.00 -9.61
N GLY A 138 -8.33 -6.04 -9.53
CA GLY A 138 -7.50 -5.61 -10.65
C GLY A 138 -6.03 -5.35 -10.31
N ARG A 139 -5.55 -5.72 -9.12
CA ARG A 139 -4.12 -5.51 -8.76
C ARG A 139 -3.50 -6.81 -8.24
N LEU A 140 -3.21 -7.72 -9.17
CA LEU A 140 -2.18 -8.75 -8.97
C LEU A 140 -0.93 -8.06 -8.45
N ARG A 141 -0.58 -8.30 -7.18
CA ARG A 141 0.55 -7.66 -6.54
C ARG A 141 1.82 -8.15 -7.24
N LEU A 142 2.49 -7.23 -7.94
CA LEU A 142 3.90 -7.28 -8.30
C LEU A 142 4.42 -8.67 -8.63
N CYS A 143 4.01 -9.18 -9.78
CA CYS A 143 4.67 -10.28 -10.41
C CYS A 143 5.79 -9.63 -11.25
N GLY A 144 7.06 -9.91 -10.93
CA GLY A 144 8.21 -9.34 -11.66
C GLY A 144 8.13 -9.66 -13.16
N ARG A 145 9.05 -9.12 -13.97
CA ARG A 145 9.06 -9.26 -15.45
C ARG A 145 8.87 -10.69 -16.01
N GLY A 146 8.98 -11.74 -15.18
CA GLY A 146 8.84 -13.15 -15.57
C GLY A 146 7.60 -13.87 -15.06
N VAL A 147 6.61 -13.18 -14.45
CA VAL A 147 5.41 -13.84 -13.93
C VAL A 147 4.17 -13.24 -14.59
N SER A 148 3.43 -14.07 -15.31
CA SER A 148 2.19 -13.74 -16.02
C SER A 148 0.98 -14.09 -15.16
N SER A 149 -0.18 -13.46 -15.41
CA SER A 149 -1.44 -13.80 -14.75
C SER A 149 -1.81 -15.28 -14.87
N LYS A 150 -1.27 -15.98 -15.88
CA LYS A 150 -1.45 -17.43 -16.07
C LYS A 150 -0.70 -18.27 -15.03
N ASP A 151 0.45 -17.79 -14.55
CA ASP A 151 1.30 -18.48 -13.57
C ASP A 151 0.73 -18.41 -12.14
N LEU A 152 -0.22 -17.50 -11.92
CA LEU A 152 -0.87 -17.27 -10.63
C LEU A 152 -2.23 -17.96 -10.53
N ASN A 153 -2.63 -18.73 -11.55
CA ASN A 153 -3.83 -19.57 -11.49
C ASN A 153 -3.50 -20.88 -10.76
N PRO A 154 -4.06 -21.13 -9.56
CA PRO A 154 -3.79 -22.35 -8.80
C PRO A 154 -4.31 -23.62 -9.48
N ASN A 155 -5.18 -23.49 -10.48
CA ASN A 155 -5.74 -24.60 -11.26
C ASN A 155 -4.86 -25.02 -12.45
N ASP A 156 -3.80 -24.26 -12.77
CA ASP A 156 -2.91 -24.60 -13.88
C ASP A 156 -1.73 -25.44 -13.36
N LYS A 157 -1.67 -26.72 -13.78
CA LYS A 157 -0.73 -27.74 -13.26
C LYS A 157 0.75 -27.50 -13.61
N ARG A 158 1.11 -26.28 -14.04
CA ARG A 158 2.48 -25.89 -14.40
C ARG A 158 3.19 -25.08 -13.33
N SER A 159 2.56 -24.81 -12.17
CA SER A 159 3.15 -23.99 -11.10
C SER A 159 4.20 -24.74 -10.28
N SER A 160 5.32 -25.09 -10.90
CA SER A 160 6.59 -25.13 -10.19
C SER A 160 7.54 -24.21 -10.94
N PRO A 161 8.26 -23.30 -10.25
CA PRO A 161 9.39 -22.62 -10.87
C PRO A 161 10.26 -23.68 -11.54
N PHE A 162 10.59 -23.51 -12.81
CA PHE A 162 11.51 -24.41 -13.50
C PHE A 162 12.89 -24.25 -12.86
N VAL A 163 13.13 -25.03 -11.80
CA VAL A 163 14.46 -25.21 -11.22
C VAL A 163 15.10 -26.34 -12.01
N ALA A 164 16.21 -26.05 -12.69
CA ALA A 164 16.94 -27.07 -13.42
C ALA A 164 17.27 -28.23 -12.44
N PRO A 165 17.01 -29.50 -12.81
CA PRO A 165 17.25 -30.65 -11.92
C PRO A 165 18.67 -30.68 -11.34
N GLN A 166 19.65 -30.26 -12.14
CA GLN A 166 21.05 -30.13 -11.75
C GLN A 166 21.27 -29.19 -10.55
N LEU A 167 20.48 -28.11 -10.44
CA LEU A 167 20.59 -27.17 -9.32
C LEU A 167 20.06 -27.79 -8.03
N ILE A 168 18.98 -28.56 -8.11
CA ILE A 168 18.40 -29.26 -6.96
C ILE A 168 19.40 -30.30 -6.43
N ASP A 169 20.03 -31.04 -7.34
CA ASP A 169 21.02 -32.05 -6.98
C ASP A 169 22.28 -31.42 -6.39
N ALA A 170 22.71 -30.26 -6.92
CA ALA A 170 23.83 -29.49 -6.35
C ALA A 170 23.53 -28.94 -4.94
N ILE A 171 22.31 -28.45 -4.71
CA ILE A 171 21.90 -27.98 -3.37
C ILE A 171 21.87 -29.16 -2.39
N LYS A 172 21.29 -30.30 -2.79
CA LYS A 172 21.24 -31.50 -1.95
C LYS A 172 22.64 -32.00 -1.60
N SER A 173 23.54 -32.07 -2.58
CA SER A 173 24.91 -32.55 -2.34
C SER A 173 25.69 -31.62 -1.40
N SER A 174 25.57 -30.29 -1.59
CA SER A 174 26.19 -29.32 -0.68
C SER A 174 25.69 -29.46 0.75
N LEU A 175 24.37 -29.57 0.94
CA LEU A 175 23.77 -29.71 2.27
C LEU A 175 24.20 -31.00 2.96
N THR A 176 24.29 -32.11 2.21
CA THR A 176 24.75 -33.39 2.76
C THR A 176 26.23 -33.37 3.15
N ALA A 177 27.07 -32.66 2.39
CA ALA A 177 28.48 -32.51 2.70
C ALA A 177 28.67 -31.67 3.97
N ASP A 178 27.94 -30.56 4.11
CA ASP A 178 27.98 -29.72 5.30
C ASP A 178 27.54 -30.49 6.56
N MET A 179 26.44 -31.24 6.48
CA MET A 179 25.99 -32.10 7.58
C MET A 179 27.02 -33.17 7.96
N GLN A 180 27.70 -33.76 6.98
CA GLN A 180 28.75 -34.76 7.26
C GLN A 180 29.95 -34.12 7.95
N ASN A 181 30.37 -32.93 7.52
CA ASN A 181 31.47 -32.19 8.13
C ASN A 181 31.15 -31.78 9.58
N ASP A 182 29.92 -31.35 9.86
CA ASP A 182 29.51 -31.02 11.22
C ASP A 182 29.50 -32.25 12.14
N LEU A 183 29.04 -33.40 11.63
CA LEU A 183 29.04 -34.66 12.38
C LEU A 183 30.45 -35.17 12.64
N THR A 184 31.37 -35.07 11.68
CA THR A 184 32.77 -35.48 11.87
C THR A 184 33.47 -34.56 12.86
N ALA A 185 33.30 -33.25 12.75
CA ALA A 185 33.84 -32.29 13.70
C ALA A 185 33.32 -32.52 15.13
N HIS A 186 32.05 -32.91 15.28
CA HIS A 186 31.49 -33.26 16.58
C HIS A 186 32.08 -34.58 17.13
N LYS A 187 32.30 -35.58 16.26
CA LYS A 187 32.95 -36.85 16.66
C LYS A 187 34.39 -36.63 17.11
N GLU A 188 35.18 -35.88 16.35
CA GLU A 188 36.57 -35.54 16.72
C GLU A 188 36.63 -34.78 18.06
N LYS A 189 35.69 -33.86 18.30
CA LYS A 189 35.60 -33.17 19.61
C LYS A 189 35.32 -34.13 20.77
N LEU A 190 34.46 -35.12 20.55
CA LEU A 190 34.17 -36.14 21.57
C LEU A 190 35.37 -37.06 21.81
N GLU A 191 36.05 -37.51 20.76
CA GLU A 191 37.25 -38.35 20.86
C GLU A 191 38.42 -37.63 21.54
N ASN A 192 38.66 -36.37 21.19
CA ASN A 192 39.69 -35.55 21.83
C ASN A 192 39.41 -35.29 23.31
N ASN A 193 38.13 -35.18 23.70
CA ASN A 193 37.73 -35.03 25.10
C ASN A 193 37.88 -36.35 25.88
N TYR A 194 37.60 -37.49 25.23
CA TYR A 194 37.80 -38.82 25.81
C TYR A 194 39.28 -39.14 26.03
N ASN A 195 40.16 -38.80 25.08
CA ASN A 195 41.60 -39.06 25.15
C ASN A 195 42.38 -38.07 26.06
N ALA A 196 41.73 -37.01 26.55
CA ALA A 196 42.31 -36.01 27.45
C ALA A 196 42.01 -36.27 28.94
N ARG A 197 41.32 -37.38 29.27
CA ARG A 197 41.10 -37.89 30.63
C ARG A 197 41.98 -39.09 30.90
#